data_AF-A0A9D2LJ28-F1
#
_entry.id   AF-A0A9D2LJ28-F1
#
_cell.length_a   1.000
_cell.length_b   1.000
_cell.length_c   1.000
_cell.angle_alpha   90.00
_cell.angle_beta   90.00
_cell.angle_gamma   90.00
#
_symmetry.space_group_name_H-M   'P 1'
#
loop_
_entity.id
_entity.type
_entity.pdbx_description
1 polymer ?
#
loop_
_entity_poly.entity_id
_entity_poly.type
_entity_poly.pdbx_seq_one_letter_code
_entity_poly.pdbx_strand_id
1 'polypeptide(L)'
;MNKRRQMHLFIILGVSCVFVPILLDGLVPDLIPSWVLSLTSPLGGGLAGVAVGNLKHQKRLAKDRDYQKRQKELHDERNTAIRSKAGGIAGDICMTAMILVVMVVHAMEMIPFWLFCLLGGIYIFKFVLWEMLYRWFQRKM
;
A
#
# COMPACT_ATOMS: atom_id res chain seq x y z
N MET A 1 -7.18 6.18 -12.74
CA MET A 1 -7.03 5.01 -13.62
C MET A 1 -7.85 3.86 -13.05
N ASN A 2 -8.72 3.20 -13.82
CA ASN A 2 -9.70 2.24 -13.28
C ASN A 2 -8.99 0.97 -12.76
N LYS A 3 -9.26 0.51 -11.52
CA LYS A 3 -8.54 -0.62 -10.88
C LYS A 3 -8.51 -1.89 -11.75
N ARG A 4 -9.57 -2.14 -12.53
CA ARG A 4 -9.63 -3.26 -13.48
C ARG A 4 -8.64 -3.11 -14.65
N ARG A 5 -8.46 -1.88 -15.15
CA ARG A 5 -7.49 -1.59 -16.22
C ARG A 5 -6.05 -1.81 -15.75
N GLN A 6 -5.73 -1.49 -14.49
CA GLN A 6 -4.44 -1.82 -13.88
C GLN A 6 -4.19 -3.33 -13.82
N MET A 7 -5.19 -4.12 -13.42
CA MET A 7 -5.06 -5.58 -13.38
C MET A 7 -4.86 -6.20 -14.76
N HIS A 8 -5.53 -5.70 -15.80
CA HIS A 8 -5.28 -6.14 -17.18
C HIS A 8 -3.87 -5.81 -17.66
N LEU A 9 -3.33 -4.64 -17.30
CA LEU A 9 -1.94 -4.30 -17.60
C LEU A 9 -0.95 -5.23 -16.93
N PHE A 10 -1.18 -5.63 -15.66
CA PHE A 10 -0.33 -6.60 -14.98
C PHE A 10 -0.39 -7.99 -15.61
N ILE A 11 -1.54 -8.40 -16.16
CA ILE A 11 -1.64 -9.65 -16.91
C ILE A 11 -0.81 -9.57 -18.19
N ILE A 12 -0.97 -8.51 -18.98
CA ILE A 12 -0.23 -8.34 -20.24
C ILE A 12 1.27 -8.31 -19.95
N LEU A 13 1.71 -7.54 -18.96
CA LEU A 13 3.10 -7.45 -18.54
C LEU A 13 3.63 -8.81 -18.07
N GLY A 14 2.90 -9.50 -17.20
CA GLY A 14 3.28 -10.82 -16.68
C GLY A 14 3.41 -11.87 -17.78
N VAL A 15 2.45 -11.91 -18.72
CA VAL A 15 2.49 -12.80 -19.88
C VAL A 15 3.65 -12.45 -20.81
N SER A 16 3.91 -11.17 -21.08
CA SER A 16 5.05 -10.76 -21.89
C SER A 16 6.39 -11.14 -21.27
N CYS A 17 6.54 -11.03 -19.95
CA CYS A 17 7.77 -11.43 -19.24
C CYS A 17 8.02 -12.95 -19.29
N VAL A 18 6.99 -13.76 -19.52
CA VAL A 18 7.13 -15.20 -19.72
C VAL A 18 7.43 -15.53 -21.18
N PHE A 19 6.65 -14.98 -22.11
CA PHE A 19 6.74 -15.34 -23.52
C PHE A 19 7.95 -14.74 -24.24
N VAL A 20 8.34 -13.50 -23.93
CA VAL A 20 9.43 -12.81 -24.64
C VAL A 20 10.77 -13.53 -24.46
N PRO A 21 11.21 -13.91 -23.24
CA PRO A 21 12.46 -14.63 -23.05
C PRO A 21 12.46 -16.01 -23.70
N ILE A 22 11.34 -16.75 -23.63
CA ILE A 22 11.20 -18.09 -24.25
C ILE A 22 11.30 -17.99 -25.79
N LEU A 23 10.66 -16.99 -26.39
CA LEU A 23 10.72 -16.78 -27.84
C LEU A 23 12.12 -16.35 -28.29
N LEU A 24 12.79 -15.47 -27.52
CA LEU A 24 14.14 -15.02 -27.83
C LEU A 24 15.18 -16.15 -27.71
N ASP A 25 15.06 -17.02 -26.71
CA ASP A 25 15.92 -18.20 -26.54
C ASP A 25 15.76 -19.19 -27.71
N GLY A 26 14.53 -19.37 -28.20
CA GLY A 26 14.26 -20.20 -29.38
C GLY A 26 14.71 -19.60 -30.73
N LEU A 27 14.82 -18.28 -30.83
CA LEU A 27 15.21 -17.59 -32.07
C LEU A 27 16.72 -17.33 -32.16
N VAL A 28 17.34 -16.95 -31.04
CA VAL A 28 18.76 -16.63 -30.91
C VAL A 28 19.29 -17.27 -29.62
N PRO A 29 19.64 -18.56 -29.66
CA PRO A 29 20.29 -19.21 -28.52
C PRO A 29 21.61 -18.46 -28.21
N ASP A 30 21.90 -18.27 -26.92
CA ASP A 30 23.01 -17.48 -26.33
C ASP A 30 22.79 -15.97 -26.14
N LEU A 31 21.67 -15.38 -26.60
CA LEU A 31 21.40 -13.95 -26.37
C LEU A 31 20.96 -13.65 -24.92
N ILE A 32 20.26 -14.60 -24.28
CA ILE A 32 19.71 -14.41 -22.93
C ILE A 32 20.42 -15.37 -21.96
N PRO A 33 21.01 -14.86 -20.87
CA PRO A 33 21.58 -15.72 -19.83
C PRO A 33 20.51 -16.62 -19.20
N SER A 34 20.84 -17.89 -18.98
CA SER A 34 19.91 -18.90 -18.42
C SER A 34 19.28 -18.49 -17.07
N TRP A 35 20.01 -17.75 -16.24
CA TRP A 35 19.49 -17.23 -14.96
C TRP A 35 18.38 -16.20 -15.13
N VAL A 36 18.37 -15.44 -16.23
CA VAL A 36 17.29 -14.49 -16.55
C VAL A 36 16.02 -15.27 -16.85
N LEU A 37 16.11 -16.30 -17.70
CA LEU A 37 14.97 -17.15 -18.05
C LEU A 37 14.36 -17.84 -16.81
N SER A 38 15.22 -18.28 -15.88
CA SER A 38 14.82 -18.92 -14.62
C SER A 38 14.13 -17.97 -13.64
N LEU A 39 14.36 -16.65 -13.74
CA LEU A 39 13.75 -15.66 -12.85
C LEU A 39 12.52 -15.00 -13.47
N THR A 40 12.58 -14.62 -14.74
CA THR A 40 11.51 -13.88 -15.41
C THR A 40 10.27 -14.75 -15.62
N SER A 41 10.45 -16.05 -15.86
CA SER A 41 9.34 -16.96 -16.13
C SER A 41 8.46 -17.22 -14.90
N PRO A 42 8.99 -17.58 -13.71
CA PRO A 42 8.16 -17.71 -12.51
C PRO A 42 7.58 -16.39 -12.03
N LEU A 43 8.34 -15.30 -12.10
CA LEU A 43 7.89 -13.98 -11.63
C LEU A 43 6.78 -13.42 -12.54
N GLY A 44 6.93 -13.52 -13.85
CA GLY A 44 5.91 -13.11 -14.81
C GLY A 44 4.63 -13.95 -14.69
N GLY A 45 4.77 -15.27 -14.55
CA GLY A 45 3.65 -16.19 -14.31
C GLY A 45 2.93 -15.91 -13.00
N GLY A 46 3.68 -15.65 -11.92
CA GLY A 46 3.12 -15.28 -10.61
C GLY A 46 2.35 -13.96 -10.67
N LEU A 47 2.90 -12.94 -11.32
CA LEU A 47 2.26 -11.64 -11.49
C LEU A 47 0.93 -11.78 -12.27
N ALA A 48 0.95 -12.52 -13.38
CA ALA A 48 -0.25 -12.76 -14.19
C ALA A 48 -1.29 -13.59 -13.40
N GLY A 49 -0.86 -14.62 -12.68
CA GLY A 49 -1.73 -15.48 -11.86
C GLY A 49 -2.43 -14.71 -10.74
N VAL A 50 -1.69 -13.87 -10.00
CA VAL A 50 -2.25 -13.01 -8.95
C VAL A 50 -3.25 -12.01 -9.54
N ALA A 51 -2.93 -11.40 -10.69
CA ALA A 51 -3.82 -10.46 -11.33
C ALA A 51 -5.14 -11.12 -11.81
N VAL A 52 -5.07 -12.32 -12.40
CA VAL A 52 -6.26 -13.11 -12.79
C VAL A 52 -7.06 -13.54 -11.56
N GLY A 53 -6.39 -14.04 -10.52
CA GLY A 53 -7.01 -14.45 -9.25
C GLY A 53 -7.78 -13.29 -8.62
N ASN A 54 -7.16 -12.12 -8.56
CA ASN A 54 -7.80 -10.91 -8.05
C ASN A 54 -8.98 -10.44 -8.92
N LEU A 55 -8.89 -10.51 -10.25
CA LEU A 55 -10.04 -10.21 -11.12
C LEU A 55 -11.19 -11.19 -10.93
N LYS A 56 -10.91 -12.49 -10.78
CA LYS A 56 -11.92 -13.52 -10.53
C LYS A 56 -12.56 -13.33 -9.16
N HIS A 57 -11.76 -13.02 -8.14
CA HIS A 57 -12.23 -12.72 -6.80
C HIS A 57 -13.10 -11.46 -6.79
N GLN A 58 -12.69 -10.37 -7.46
CA GLN A 58 -13.51 -9.17 -7.61
C GLN A 58 -14.81 -9.44 -8.38
N LYS A 59 -14.79 -10.29 -9.41
CA LYS A 59 -16.02 -10.69 -10.12
C LYS A 59 -16.97 -11.48 -9.21
N ARG A 60 -16.44 -12.36 -8.35
CA ARG A 60 -17.23 -13.09 -7.34
C ARG A 60 -17.85 -12.14 -6.33
N LEU A 61 -17.04 -11.26 -5.74
CA LEU A 61 -17.50 -10.25 -4.79
C LEU A 61 -18.51 -9.27 -5.41
N ALA A 62 -18.35 -8.92 -6.69
CA ALA A 62 -19.30 -8.07 -7.41
C ALA A 62 -20.64 -8.77 -7.67
N LYS A 63 -20.68 -10.10 -7.73
CA LYS A 63 -21.91 -10.88 -7.91
C LYS A 63 -22.66 -11.11 -6.60
N ASP A 64 -21.96 -10.99 -5.47
CA ASP A 64 -22.53 -11.12 -4.14
C ASP A 64 -23.28 -9.83 -3.74
N ARG A 65 -24.61 -9.94 -3.62
CA ARG A 65 -25.49 -8.82 -3.27
C ARG A 65 -25.28 -8.36 -1.82
N ASP A 66 -24.91 -9.27 -0.92
CA ASP A 66 -24.68 -8.94 0.50
C ASP A 66 -23.37 -8.19 0.65
N TYR A 67 -22.34 -8.57 -0.12
CA TYR A 67 -21.10 -7.80 -0.21
C TYR A 67 -21.33 -6.39 -0.74
N GLN A 68 -22.16 -6.23 -1.78
CA GLN A 68 -22.49 -4.90 -2.31
C GLN A 68 -23.29 -4.04 -1.33
N LYS A 69 -24.23 -4.62 -0.57
CA LYS A 69 -24.95 -3.91 0.49
C LYS A 69 -23.98 -3.44 1.58
N ARG A 70 -23.12 -4.33 2.08
CA ARG A 70 -22.09 -3.97 3.07
C ARG A 70 -21.14 -2.90 2.55
N GLN A 71 -20.73 -2.96 1.28
CA GLN A 71 -19.89 -1.93 0.65
C GLN A 71 -20.60 -0.57 0.58
N LYS A 72 -21.90 -0.53 0.28
CA LYS A 72 -22.70 0.71 0.32
C LYS A 72 -22.82 1.26 1.74
N GLU A 73 -23.04 0.40 2.73
CA GLU A 73 -23.11 0.79 4.15
C GLU A 73 -21.74 1.22 4.71
N LEU A 74 -20.64 0.69 4.18
CA LEU A 74 -19.27 1.10 4.51
C LEU A 74 -18.84 2.42 3.86
N HIS A 75 -19.47 2.77 2.75
CA HIS A 75 -19.25 4.03 2.02
C HIS A 75 -20.31 5.09 2.31
N ASP A 76 -21.24 4.80 3.21
CA ASP A 76 -22.12 5.81 3.80
C ASP A 76 -21.26 6.90 4.45
N GLU A 77 -21.64 8.16 4.25
CA GLU A 77 -20.91 9.33 4.74
C GLU A 77 -20.73 9.24 6.26
N ARG A 78 -21.75 8.73 6.96
CA ARG A 78 -21.73 8.57 8.41
C ARG A 78 -20.68 7.55 8.87
N ASN A 79 -20.60 6.41 8.20
CA ASN A 79 -19.65 5.36 8.57
C ASN A 79 -18.22 5.74 8.18
N THR A 80 -18.07 6.49 7.08
CA THR A 80 -16.80 7.07 6.65
C THR A 80 -16.28 8.10 7.67
N ALA A 81 -17.15 8.95 8.22
CA ALA A 81 -16.81 9.91 9.26
C ALA A 81 -16.42 9.23 10.59
N ILE A 82 -17.12 8.16 10.98
CA ILE A 82 -16.76 7.39 12.17
C ILE A 82 -15.38 6.75 12.00
N ARG A 83 -15.12 6.14 10.84
CA ARG A 83 -13.83 5.48 10.56
C ARG A 83 -12.69 6.49 10.44
N SER A 84 -12.89 7.65 9.83
CA SER A 84 -11.86 8.69 9.77
C SER A 84 -11.54 9.22 11.16
N LYS A 85 -12.55 9.43 12.02
CA LYS A 85 -12.37 9.81 13.42
C LYS A 85 -11.62 8.73 14.20
N ALA A 86 -12.03 7.47 14.09
CA ALA A 86 -11.35 6.35 14.74
C ALA A 86 -9.91 6.20 14.26
N GLY A 87 -9.66 6.37 12.96
CA GLY A 87 -8.32 6.36 12.37
C GLY A 87 -7.43 7.49 12.86
N GLY A 88 -7.99 8.69 13.04
CA GLY A 88 -7.28 9.83 13.66
C GLY A 88 -6.86 9.51 15.09
N ILE A 89 -7.80 9.03 15.92
CA ILE A 89 -7.53 8.65 17.32
C ILE A 89 -6.48 7.54 17.41
N ALA A 90 -6.62 6.48 16.59
CA ALA A 90 -5.67 5.38 16.57
C ALA A 90 -4.27 5.86 16.16
N GLY A 91 -4.18 6.72 15.14
CA GLY A 91 -2.91 7.32 14.71
C GLY A 91 -2.26 8.16 15.81
N ASP A 92 -3.03 8.95 16.55
CA ASP A 92 -2.52 9.75 17.67
C ASP A 92 -2.01 8.87 18.82
N ILE A 93 -2.73 7.81 19.17
CA ILE A 93 -2.31 6.83 20.19
C ILE A 93 -1.01 6.14 19.75
N CYS A 94 -0.93 5.65 18.50
CA CYS A 94 0.27 4.99 17.98
C CYS A 94 1.50 5.91 17.98
N MET A 95 1.35 7.17 17.56
CA MET A 95 2.46 8.14 17.56
C MET A 95 2.91 8.48 18.98
N THR A 96 1.97 8.62 19.91
CA THR A 96 2.28 8.87 21.33
C THR A 96 3.03 7.69 21.94
N ALA A 97 2.56 6.46 21.69
CA ALA A 97 3.22 5.24 22.13
C ALA A 97 4.63 5.10 21.54
N MET A 98 4.80 5.40 20.25
CA MET A 98 6.12 5.38 19.59
C MET A 98 7.11 6.32 20.27
N ILE A 99 6.67 7.51 20.69
CA ILE A 99 7.56 8.47 21.35
C ILE A 99 7.89 8.08 22.77
N LEU A 100 6.95 7.48 23.50
CA LEU A 100 7.26 6.87 24.79
C LEU A 100 8.36 5.81 24.66
N VAL A 101 8.26 4.95 23.63
CA VAL A 101 9.32 3.97 23.33
C VAL A 101 10.65 4.67 23.04
N VAL A 102 10.66 5.70 22.19
CA VAL A 102 11.87 6.47 21.87
C VAL A 102 12.48 7.11 23.12
N MET A 103 11.67 7.64 24.04
CA MET A 103 12.14 8.18 25.32
C MET A 103 12.80 7.10 26.20
N VAL A 104 12.16 5.94 26.33
CA VAL A 104 12.70 4.82 27.12
C VAL A 104 14.02 4.31 26.53
N VAL A 105 14.07 4.12 25.20
CA VAL A 105 15.27 3.63 24.52
C VAL A 105 16.41 4.65 24.60
N HIS A 106 16.11 5.95 24.55
CA HIS A 106 17.12 7.00 24.79
C HIS A 106 17.62 7.00 26.24
N ALA A 107 16.73 6.82 27.23
CA ALA A 107 17.12 6.70 28.64
C ALA A 107 18.00 5.47 28.93
N MET A 108 17.92 4.43 28.09
CA MET A 108 18.82 3.27 28.11
C MET A 108 20.12 3.49 27.32
N GLU A 109 20.40 4.72 26.88
CA GLU A 109 21.56 5.12 26.07
C GLU A 109 21.72 4.37 24.74
N MET A 110 20.68 3.68 24.27
CA MET A 110 20.71 2.90 23.03
C MET A 110 20.56 3.77 21.76
N ILE A 111 20.14 5.04 21.91
CA ILE A 111 19.90 5.97 20.80
C ILE A 111 20.72 7.26 20.97
N PRO A 112 21.42 7.74 19.93
CA PRO A 112 22.16 8.99 19.96
C PRO A 112 21.23 10.21 20.08
N PHE A 113 21.69 11.25 20.79
CA PHE A 113 20.90 12.44 21.10
C PHE A 113 20.34 13.17 19.87
N TRP A 114 21.09 13.24 18.75
CA TRP A 114 20.59 13.87 17.53
C TRP A 114 19.30 13.19 17.02
N LEU A 115 19.19 11.86 17.20
CA LEU A 115 18.11 11.07 16.63
C LEU A 115 16.86 11.22 17.48
N PHE A 116 17.06 11.30 18.80
CA PHE A 116 16.04 11.71 19.75
C PHE A 116 15.47 13.09 19.40
N CYS A 117 16.33 14.09 19.19
CA CYS A 117 15.91 15.44 18.79
C CYS A 117 15.18 15.45 17.44
N LEU A 118 15.64 14.67 16.46
CA LEU A 118 15.01 14.57 15.14
C LEU A 118 13.60 13.96 15.25
N LEU A 119 13.46 12.81 15.92
CA LEU A 119 12.17 12.14 16.09
C LEU A 119 11.19 12.97 16.92
N GLY A 120 11.67 13.61 18.00
CA GLY A 120 10.88 14.56 18.78
C GLY A 120 10.46 15.79 17.95
N GLY A 121 11.37 16.31 17.12
CA GLY A 121 11.09 17.40 16.19
C GLY A 121 10.01 17.05 15.17
N ILE A 122 10.05 15.86 14.57
CA ILE A 122 9.00 15.37 13.65
C ILE A 122 7.64 15.31 14.34
N TYR A 123 7.59 14.88 15.60
CA TYR A 123 6.35 14.83 16.35
C TYR A 123 5.75 16.21 16.63
N ILE A 124 6.57 17.14 17.10
CA ILE A 124 6.14 18.52 17.33
C ILE A 124 5.69 19.15 16.02
N PHE A 125 6.45 18.95 14.94
CA PHE A 125 6.08 19.42 13.61
C PHE A 125 4.74 18.84 13.15
N LYS A 126 4.50 17.54 13.36
CA LYS A 126 3.20 16.90 13.08
C LYS A 126 2.06 17.59 13.85
N PHE A 127 2.26 17.93 15.12
CA PHE A 127 1.24 18.61 15.93
C PHE A 127 0.93 20.03 15.41
N VAL A 128 1.97 20.81 15.08
CA VAL A 128 1.81 22.15 14.49
C VAL A 128 1.09 22.08 13.15
N LEU A 129 1.49 21.15 12.28
CA LEU A 129 0.90 20.96 10.97
C LEU A 129 -0.57 20.52 11.09
N TRP A 130 -0.87 19.63 12.04
CA TRP A 130 -2.24 19.23 12.35
C TRP A 130 -3.11 20.44 12.74
N GLU A 131 -2.67 21.27 13.68
CA GLU A 131 -3.40 22.48 14.10
C GLU A 131 -3.62 23.45 12.93
N MET A 132 -2.58 23.72 12.13
CA MET A 132 -2.68 24.60 10.97
C MET A 132 -3.69 24.09 9.95
N LEU A 133 -3.60 22.81 9.58
CA LEU A 133 -4.52 22.19 8.64
C LEU A 133 -5.94 22.15 9.21
N TYR A 134 -6.10 21.77 10.47
CA TYR A 134 -7.41 21.67 11.12
C TYR A 134 -8.13 23.03 11.10
N ARG A 135 -7.46 24.11 11.50
CA ARG A 135 -8.00 25.47 11.44
C ARG A 135 -8.26 25.97 10.03
N TRP A 136 -7.48 25.51 9.06
CA TRP A 136 -7.70 25.86 7.65
C TRP A 136 -8.92 25.14 7.09
N PHE A 137 -9.06 23.84 7.35
CA PHE A 137 -10.22 23.05 6.95
C PHE A 137 -11.52 23.53 7.60
N GLN A 138 -11.49 23.91 8.88
CA GLN A 138 -12.64 24.51 9.57
C GLN A 138 -13.09 25.85 8.99
N ARG A 139 -12.20 26.60 8.32
CA ARG A 139 -12.55 27.86 7.65
C ARG A 139 -13.12 27.66 6.25
N LYS A 140 -12.87 26.50 5.66
CA LYS A 140 -13.20 26.20 4.25
C LYS A 140 -14.46 25.34 4.10
N MET A 141 -14.79 24.55 5.10
CA MET A 141 -16.07 23.83 5.24
C MET A 141 -17.01 24.62 6.14
#